data_AF-A0A2A5Z0S6-F1
#
_entry.id   AF-A0A2A5Z0S6-F1
#
_cell.length_a   1.000
_cell.length_b   1.000
_cell.length_c   1.000
_cell.angle_alpha   90.00
_cell.angle_beta   90.00
_cell.angle_gamma   90.00
#
_symmetry.space_group_name_H-M   'P 1'
#
loop_
_entity.id
_entity.type
_entity.pdbx_description
1 polymer ?
#
loop_
_entity_poly.entity_id
_entity_poly.type
_entity_poly.pdbx_seq_one_letter_code
_entity_poly.pdbx_strand_id
1 'polypeptide(L)'
;MGRDRKNMGNCSQYRRIYFSFGRGSYRGCSRSSGDGRVERSCFYKGPTEVKSSTPNPTELKHLHSLAVVLARQAAEVHVRRETGFVTSKSTATDPISDVDREAETLIVTAIRESRPKDGIIGEEETSIEGTSGFCWVIDPLDGTVNYLYEFPSHAVSIGVEFNGTPAVGVVYDTALNEIYSARINSNATKNGREIQVTSCSNLALALLGTGFAYEPSVRRSQAELLTELIPQVRDIRRSGSCAVDLCSVASGRLDAFFETGVHWWDVAAGIQVVRSAGGIATYEPEQKRIIASGPNLWKQLNSAVVQAETVTGPQSPPESANI
;
A
#
# COMPACT_ATOMS: atom_id res chain seq x y z
N MET A 1 13.93 -52.84 -9.84
CA MET A 1 15.29 -52.98 -10.41
C MET A 1 15.54 -51.71 -11.21
N GLY A 2 16.22 -50.70 -10.67
CA GLY A 2 17.69 -50.53 -10.66
C GLY A 2 18.00 -49.38 -11.65
N ARG A 3 18.25 -48.14 -11.19
CA ARG A 3 19.58 -47.51 -10.94
C ARG A 3 20.47 -47.57 -12.19
N ASP A 4 21.04 -46.48 -12.73
CA ASP A 4 22.03 -45.56 -12.13
C ASP A 4 22.33 -44.43 -13.16
N ARG A 5 22.36 -43.13 -12.80
CA ARG A 5 23.46 -42.27 -12.25
C ARG A 5 24.36 -41.54 -13.26
N LYS A 6 24.46 -40.21 -13.00
CA LYS A 6 25.64 -39.30 -13.00
C LYS A 6 26.15 -38.66 -14.31
N ASN A 7 26.11 -37.32 -14.35
CA ASN A 7 27.26 -36.40 -14.10
C ASN A 7 26.73 -34.95 -14.11
N MET A 8 26.84 -34.11 -13.06
CA MET A 8 27.99 -33.45 -12.40
C MET A 8 28.79 -32.44 -13.26
N GLY A 9 28.71 -31.17 -12.87
CA GLY A 9 29.55 -30.03 -13.29
C GLY A 9 28.69 -28.77 -13.50
N ASN A 10 28.93 -27.60 -12.91
CA ASN A 10 29.96 -27.16 -11.98
C ASN A 10 29.47 -25.87 -11.30
N CYS A 11 29.92 -25.64 -10.07
CA CYS A 11 29.67 -24.45 -9.25
C CYS A 11 30.55 -23.28 -9.74
N SER A 12 29.98 -22.10 -10.00
CA SER A 12 30.74 -20.85 -10.10
C SER A 12 29.86 -19.60 -10.11
N GLN A 13 29.92 -18.88 -8.98
CA GLN A 13 29.85 -17.41 -8.84
C GLN A 13 28.49 -16.70 -9.00
N TYR A 14 27.81 -16.57 -7.85
CA TYR A 14 27.05 -15.36 -7.50
C TYR A 14 27.94 -14.12 -7.63
N ARG A 15 27.62 -13.22 -8.57
CA ARG A 15 28.11 -11.84 -8.53
C ARG A 15 26.98 -10.91 -8.09
N ARG A 16 27.17 -10.36 -6.88
CA ARG A 16 26.62 -9.07 -6.41
C ARG A 16 26.83 -8.01 -7.49
N ILE A 17 25.82 -7.18 -7.75
CA ILE A 17 26.03 -5.86 -8.37
C ILE A 17 25.21 -4.82 -7.62
N TYR A 18 25.94 -3.96 -6.91
CA TYR A 18 25.56 -2.60 -6.52
C TYR A 18 25.48 -1.73 -7.78
N PHE A 19 24.54 -0.78 -7.83
CA PHE A 19 24.40 0.17 -8.94
C PHE A 19 25.66 1.02 -9.17
N SER A 20 26.11 1.10 -10.43
CA SER A 20 27.05 2.09 -10.97
C SER A 20 26.56 2.53 -12.36
N PHE A 21 26.61 3.84 -12.63
CA PHE A 21 26.08 4.53 -13.81
C PHE A 21 26.75 4.15 -15.15
N GLY A 22 25.95 4.13 -16.24
CA GLY A 22 26.33 4.71 -17.54
C GLY A 22 26.33 3.82 -18.80
N ARG A 23 25.69 4.38 -19.85
CA ARG A 23 25.81 4.19 -21.33
C ARG A 23 24.90 3.13 -22.01
N GLY A 24 24.06 3.61 -22.94
CA GLY A 24 23.04 2.83 -23.66
C GLY A 24 23.36 2.43 -25.11
N SER A 25 22.35 1.92 -25.84
CA SER A 25 22.12 2.04 -27.30
C SER A 25 21.08 1.03 -27.86
N TYR A 26 19.97 1.57 -28.37
CA TYR A 26 19.11 1.27 -29.56
C TYR A 26 18.66 -0.12 -30.07
N ARG A 27 17.37 -0.07 -30.52
CA ARG A 27 16.64 -0.69 -31.68
C ARG A 27 15.60 -1.73 -31.26
N GLY A 28 14.34 -1.73 -31.68
CA GLY A 28 13.51 -0.91 -32.58
C GLY A 28 12.24 -1.74 -32.85
N CYS A 29 11.04 -1.16 -32.88
CA CYS A 29 9.81 -1.92 -33.14
C CYS A 29 8.92 -1.22 -34.19
N SER A 30 8.55 -1.99 -35.20
CA SER A 30 7.67 -1.67 -36.32
C SER A 30 6.18 -1.64 -35.92
N ARG A 31 5.42 -0.73 -36.54
CA ARG A 31 3.93 -0.70 -36.62
C ARG A 31 3.42 -1.94 -37.38
N SER A 32 2.19 -2.44 -37.31
CA SER A 32 0.82 -1.95 -37.02
C SER A 32 -0.02 -3.17 -36.51
N SER A 33 -1.29 -3.14 -36.07
CA SER A 33 -2.49 -2.42 -36.54
C SER A 33 -3.69 -2.79 -35.64
N GLY A 34 -4.58 -1.82 -35.36
CA GLY A 34 -6.04 -1.99 -35.39
C GLY A 34 -6.76 -2.73 -34.25
N ASP A 35 -7.06 -2.03 -33.15
CA ASP A 35 -8.40 -1.99 -32.55
C ASP A 35 -8.52 -0.72 -31.68
N GLY A 36 -9.65 -0.02 -31.80
CA GLY A 36 -9.90 1.31 -31.24
C GLY A 36 -10.29 1.30 -29.77
N ARG A 37 -9.52 0.63 -28.91
CA ARG A 37 -9.59 0.83 -27.46
C ARG A 37 -8.38 1.66 -27.02
N VAL A 38 -8.64 2.83 -26.48
CA VAL A 38 -7.60 3.59 -25.76
C VAL A 38 -7.29 2.79 -24.49
N GLU A 39 -6.26 1.96 -24.54
CA GLU A 39 -5.64 1.39 -23.35
C GLU A 39 -5.12 2.57 -22.50
N ARG A 40 -5.87 2.92 -21.45
CA ARG A 40 -5.46 3.94 -20.48
C ARG A 40 -4.39 3.35 -19.58
N SER A 41 -3.15 3.45 -20.05
CA SER A 41 -1.97 3.03 -19.31
C SER A 41 -1.39 4.20 -18.52
N CYS A 42 -2.01 4.54 -17.40
CA CYS A 42 -1.33 5.23 -16.31
C CYS A 42 -0.64 4.19 -15.41
N PHE A 43 0.20 3.33 -16.02
CA PHE A 43 1.09 2.50 -15.23
C PHE A 43 2.01 3.41 -14.42
N TYR A 44 2.22 3.07 -13.16
CA TYR A 44 3.39 3.48 -12.40
C TYR A 44 4.63 3.22 -13.27
N LYS A 45 5.11 4.27 -13.95
CA LYS A 45 6.35 4.21 -14.70
C LYS A 45 7.42 4.28 -13.63
N GLY A 46 8.02 3.14 -13.31
CA GLY A 46 9.19 3.05 -12.43
C GLY A 46 10.21 4.16 -12.75
N PRO A 47 11.10 4.50 -11.81
CA PRO A 47 11.78 5.79 -11.77
C PRO A 47 12.37 6.17 -13.13
N THR A 48 11.73 7.12 -13.81
CA THR A 48 12.35 7.85 -14.91
C THR A 48 13.52 8.67 -14.34
N GLU A 49 14.55 8.99 -15.13
CA GLU A 49 15.67 9.83 -14.68
C GLU A 49 15.16 11.20 -14.20
N VAL A 50 14.83 11.29 -12.92
CA VAL A 50 14.38 12.49 -12.24
C VAL A 50 15.61 13.18 -11.67
N LYS A 51 15.84 14.43 -12.07
CA LYS A 51 16.80 15.30 -11.38
C LYS A 51 16.44 15.32 -9.90
N SER A 52 17.33 14.82 -9.05
CA SER A 52 17.18 14.70 -7.61
C SER A 52 16.94 16.06 -6.96
N SER A 53 15.68 16.50 -6.93
CA SER A 53 15.26 17.62 -6.10
C SER A 53 14.38 17.03 -5.01
N THR A 54 14.84 17.07 -3.77
CA THR A 54 13.96 16.80 -2.63
C THR A 54 12.91 17.91 -2.57
N PRO A 55 11.63 17.59 -2.34
CA PRO A 55 10.58 18.60 -2.24
C PRO A 55 10.87 19.57 -1.09
N ASN A 56 10.44 20.83 -1.27
CA ASN A 56 10.65 21.90 -0.29
C ASN A 56 10.08 21.50 1.09
N PRO A 57 10.86 21.56 2.19
CA PRO A 57 10.39 21.20 3.52
C PRO A 57 9.16 21.98 4.00
N THR A 58 9.02 23.25 3.62
CA THR A 58 7.85 24.07 3.95
C THR A 58 6.62 23.58 3.20
N GLU A 59 6.79 23.22 1.92
CA GLU A 59 5.70 22.66 1.10
C GLU A 59 5.22 21.32 1.67
N LEU A 60 6.14 20.44 2.06
CA LEU A 60 5.80 19.17 2.72
C LEU A 60 5.02 19.37 4.02
N LYS A 61 5.34 20.41 4.81
CA LYS A 61 4.57 20.73 6.03
C LYS A 61 3.15 21.17 5.71
N HIS A 62 2.97 21.98 4.65
CA HIS A 62 1.63 22.39 4.21
C HIS A 62 0.82 21.20 3.68
N LEU A 63 1.41 20.36 2.82
CA LEU A 63 0.77 19.15 2.30
C LEU A 63 0.38 18.18 3.42
N HIS A 64 1.27 17.94 4.39
CA HIS A 64 0.99 17.13 5.57
C HIS A 64 -0.14 17.71 6.42
N SER A 65 -0.14 19.01 6.68
CA SER A 65 -1.20 19.66 7.46
C SER A 65 -2.55 19.56 6.75
N LEU A 66 -2.58 19.76 5.42
CA LEU A 66 -3.79 19.61 4.62
C LEU A 66 -4.28 18.16 4.63
N ALA A 67 -3.41 17.18 4.39
CA ALA A 67 -3.77 15.76 4.44
C ALA A 67 -4.36 15.33 5.80
N VAL A 68 -3.81 15.84 6.90
CA VAL A 68 -4.36 15.60 8.25
C VAL A 68 -5.76 16.18 8.40
N VAL A 69 -6.00 17.41 7.92
CA VAL A 69 -7.33 18.04 7.96
C VAL A 69 -8.33 17.23 7.13
N LEU A 70 -7.96 16.87 5.90
CA LEU A 70 -8.84 16.13 4.99
C LEU A 70 -9.18 14.74 5.50
N ALA A 71 -8.20 14.01 6.04
CA ALA A 71 -8.45 12.70 6.64
C ALA A 71 -9.45 12.80 7.81
N ARG A 72 -9.38 13.87 8.62
CA ARG A 72 -10.35 14.10 9.71
C ARG A 72 -11.74 14.41 9.20
N GLN A 73 -11.87 15.25 8.19
CA GLN A 73 -13.16 15.60 7.60
C GLN A 73 -13.81 14.39 6.91
N ALA A 74 -13.03 13.58 6.21
CA ALA A 74 -13.50 12.34 5.60
C ALA A 74 -13.92 11.31 6.67
N ALA A 75 -13.18 11.20 7.77
CA ALA A 75 -13.55 10.32 8.88
C ALA A 75 -14.91 10.68 9.52
N GLU A 76 -15.30 11.96 9.51
CA GLU A 76 -16.63 12.37 9.96
C GLU A 76 -17.76 11.79 9.08
N VAL A 77 -17.49 11.53 7.80
CA VAL A 77 -18.45 10.86 6.89
C VAL A 77 -18.74 9.44 7.38
N HIS A 78 -17.70 8.69 7.75
CA HIS A 78 -17.82 7.32 8.29
C HIS A 78 -18.72 7.29 9.53
N VAL A 79 -18.48 8.20 10.49
CA VAL A 79 -19.21 8.27 11.76
C VAL A 79 -20.69 8.68 11.58
N ARG A 80 -20.98 9.63 10.68
CA ARG A 80 -22.37 10.09 10.42
C ARG A 80 -23.26 8.96 9.91
N ARG A 81 -22.70 8.03 9.15
CA ARG A 81 -23.43 6.89 8.59
C ARG A 81 -23.64 5.77 9.59
N GLU A 82 -22.63 5.43 10.40
CA GLU A 82 -22.78 4.49 11.53
C GLU A 82 -23.91 4.92 12.49
N THR A 83 -23.99 6.22 12.77
CA THR A 83 -24.98 6.78 13.71
C THR A 83 -26.38 6.97 13.10
N GLY A 84 -26.60 6.57 11.84
CA GLY A 84 -27.90 6.65 11.17
C GLY A 84 -28.39 8.07 10.89
N PHE A 85 -27.53 9.09 10.99
CA PHE A 85 -27.90 10.49 10.76
C PHE A 85 -28.21 10.81 9.30
N VAL A 86 -27.96 9.88 8.38
CA VAL A 86 -28.43 10.00 6.98
C VAL A 86 -29.87 9.55 6.89
N THR A 87 -30.78 10.49 7.13
CA THR A 87 -32.22 10.31 6.89
C THR A 87 -32.50 10.14 5.40
N SER A 88 -32.76 8.90 4.98
CA SER A 88 -33.73 8.53 3.94
C SER A 88 -33.80 9.43 2.70
N LYS A 89 -32.72 9.58 1.92
CA LYS A 89 -32.77 9.99 0.50
C LYS A 89 -31.54 9.50 -0.27
N SER A 90 -31.31 8.19 -0.33
CA SER A 90 -30.58 7.61 -1.46
C SER A 90 -31.23 6.28 -1.82
N THR A 91 -31.27 5.99 -3.12
CA THR A 91 -31.79 4.77 -3.73
C THR A 91 -31.19 3.52 -3.11
N ALA A 92 -31.78 2.35 -3.38
CA ALA A 92 -31.29 1.02 -2.95
C ALA A 92 -29.97 0.61 -3.62
N THR A 93 -28.96 1.48 -3.59
CA THR A 93 -27.56 1.24 -3.94
C THR A 93 -26.80 0.81 -2.70
N ASP A 94 -25.69 0.08 -2.90
CA ASP A 94 -24.84 -0.45 -1.83
C ASP A 94 -24.45 0.69 -0.88
N PRO A 95 -24.92 0.69 0.39
CA PRO A 95 -24.77 1.82 1.30
C PRO A 95 -23.30 2.13 1.62
N ILE A 96 -22.38 1.20 1.35
CA ILE A 96 -20.95 1.42 1.56
C ILE A 96 -20.38 2.26 0.42
N SER A 97 -20.76 1.98 -0.83
CA SER A 97 -20.37 2.80 -2.00
C SER A 97 -20.78 4.27 -1.85
N ASP A 98 -21.85 4.56 -1.12
CA ASP A 98 -22.23 5.95 -0.81
C ASP A 98 -21.22 6.62 0.15
N VAL A 99 -20.69 5.89 1.14
CA VAL A 99 -19.71 6.40 2.14
C VAL A 99 -18.38 6.68 1.46
N ASP A 100 -17.87 5.72 0.70
CA ASP A 100 -16.66 5.83 -0.11
C ASP A 100 -16.70 7.06 -1.02
N ARG A 101 -17.76 7.18 -1.83
CA ARG A 101 -17.92 8.28 -2.79
C ARG A 101 -18.09 9.64 -2.12
N GLU A 102 -18.81 9.73 -1.02
CA GLU A 102 -18.97 10.98 -0.28
C GLU A 102 -17.63 11.45 0.30
N ALA A 103 -16.87 10.54 0.91
CA ALA A 103 -15.54 10.82 1.45
C ALA A 103 -14.54 11.20 0.35
N GLU A 104 -14.49 10.45 -0.77
CA GLU A 104 -13.60 10.79 -1.88
C GLU A 104 -13.97 12.15 -2.49
N THR A 105 -15.26 12.42 -2.74
CA THR A 105 -15.70 13.71 -3.30
C THR A 105 -15.28 14.89 -2.43
N LEU A 106 -15.41 14.75 -1.10
CA LEU A 106 -14.98 15.76 -0.13
C LEU A 106 -13.48 16.04 -0.25
N ILE A 107 -12.66 14.98 -0.23
CA ILE A 107 -11.20 15.08 -0.29
C ILE A 107 -10.78 15.70 -1.63
N VAL A 108 -11.29 15.17 -2.74
CA VAL A 108 -10.93 15.59 -4.11
C VAL A 108 -11.29 17.06 -4.31
N THR A 109 -12.48 17.49 -3.92
CA THR A 109 -12.91 18.89 -4.10
C THR A 109 -12.00 19.85 -3.35
N ALA A 110 -11.69 19.56 -2.08
CA ALA A 110 -10.81 20.40 -1.28
C ALA A 110 -9.36 20.44 -1.82
N ILE A 111 -8.84 19.32 -2.34
CA ILE A 111 -7.53 19.30 -3.01
C ILE A 111 -7.57 20.13 -4.30
N ARG A 112 -8.61 20.01 -5.12
CA ARG A 112 -8.71 20.77 -6.38
C ARG A 112 -8.76 22.28 -6.16
N GLU A 113 -9.40 22.73 -5.08
CA GLU A 113 -9.45 24.15 -4.70
C GLU A 113 -8.10 24.66 -4.17
N SER A 114 -7.45 23.90 -3.29
CA SER A 114 -6.23 24.34 -2.61
C SER A 114 -4.94 24.05 -3.39
N ARG A 115 -4.96 23.02 -4.24
CA ARG A 115 -3.82 22.42 -4.95
C ARG A 115 -4.16 22.09 -6.42
N PRO A 116 -4.63 23.06 -7.22
CA PRO A 116 -5.15 22.79 -8.57
C PRO A 116 -4.14 22.21 -9.57
N LYS A 117 -2.83 22.28 -9.25
CA LYS A 117 -1.73 21.76 -10.08
C LYS A 117 -1.26 20.37 -9.67
N ASP A 118 -1.68 19.85 -8.52
CA ASP A 118 -1.32 18.50 -8.08
C ASP A 118 -2.19 17.47 -8.81
N GLY A 119 -1.65 16.27 -9.01
CA GLY A 119 -2.40 15.12 -9.53
C GLY A 119 -3.19 14.45 -8.42
N ILE A 120 -4.18 13.63 -8.79
CA ILE A 120 -5.00 12.87 -7.85
C ILE A 120 -5.27 11.47 -8.43
N ILE A 121 -5.11 10.44 -7.59
CA ILE A 121 -5.51 9.06 -7.82
C ILE A 121 -6.37 8.66 -6.63
N GLY A 122 -7.61 8.24 -6.89
CA GLY A 122 -8.55 7.74 -5.89
C GLY A 122 -9.04 6.34 -6.24
N GLU A 123 -9.45 5.59 -5.22
CA GLU A 123 -10.07 4.27 -5.39
C GLU A 123 -11.38 4.33 -6.19
N GLU A 124 -12.21 5.35 -5.96
CA GLU A 124 -13.55 5.49 -6.57
C GLU A 124 -13.49 6.09 -7.99
N GLU A 125 -12.51 5.63 -8.77
CA GLU A 125 -12.27 5.95 -10.18
C GLU A 125 -11.73 7.39 -10.45
N THR A 126 -11.38 8.16 -9.42
CA THR A 126 -10.75 9.47 -9.62
C THR A 126 -9.33 9.32 -10.19
N SER A 127 -9.10 9.90 -11.36
CA SER A 127 -7.76 10.02 -11.95
C SER A 127 -7.60 11.39 -12.61
N ILE A 128 -6.71 12.21 -12.03
CA ILE A 128 -6.45 13.59 -12.46
C ILE A 128 -4.95 13.77 -12.64
N GLU A 129 -4.53 14.11 -13.85
CA GLU A 129 -3.13 14.43 -14.13
C GLU A 129 -2.72 15.77 -13.50
N GLY A 130 -1.58 15.76 -12.83
CA GLY A 130 -0.94 16.93 -12.22
C GLY A 130 0.23 17.47 -13.04
N THR A 131 0.66 18.69 -12.71
CA THR A 131 1.83 19.36 -13.32
C THR A 131 2.86 19.84 -12.29
N SER A 132 2.54 19.77 -10.98
CA SER A 132 3.44 20.21 -9.90
C SER A 132 4.53 19.18 -9.53
N GLY A 133 4.38 17.93 -9.97
CA GLY A 133 5.17 16.79 -9.52
C GLY A 133 4.64 16.13 -8.24
N PHE A 134 3.62 16.71 -7.60
CA PHE A 134 2.90 16.07 -6.49
C PHE A 134 1.66 15.33 -6.99
N CYS A 135 1.39 14.17 -6.40
CA CYS A 135 0.18 13.38 -6.65
C CYS A 135 -0.43 12.94 -5.31
N TRP A 136 -1.72 13.18 -5.13
CA TRP A 136 -2.48 12.70 -3.97
C TRP A 136 -3.02 11.31 -4.29
N VAL A 137 -2.80 10.35 -3.40
CA VAL A 137 -3.22 8.96 -3.55
C VAL A 137 -4.17 8.66 -2.40
N ILE A 138 -5.43 8.37 -2.72
CA ILE A 138 -6.55 8.41 -1.77
C ILE A 138 -7.26 7.07 -1.79
N ASP A 139 -7.44 6.52 -0.60
CA ASP A 139 -8.41 5.47 -0.31
C ASP A 139 -9.38 6.06 0.74
N PRO A 140 -10.65 6.32 0.36
CA PRO A 140 -11.62 6.97 1.22
C PRO A 140 -12.14 6.07 2.35
N LEU A 141 -12.09 4.75 2.21
CA LEU A 141 -12.49 3.75 3.22
C LEU A 141 -11.79 2.40 3.00
N ASP A 142 -10.56 2.30 3.50
CA ASP A 142 -9.83 1.04 3.56
C ASP A 142 -10.48 0.16 4.63
N GLY A 143 -10.74 -1.10 4.30
CA GLY A 143 -11.47 -2.02 5.17
C GLY A 143 -13.00 -1.88 5.05
N THR A 144 -13.51 -1.59 3.87
CA THR A 144 -14.94 -1.54 3.48
C THR A 144 -15.79 -2.65 4.13
N VAL A 145 -15.31 -3.91 4.10
CA VAL A 145 -16.02 -5.03 4.75
C VAL A 145 -16.01 -4.90 6.27
N ASN A 146 -14.90 -4.49 6.87
CA ASN A 146 -14.84 -4.29 8.31
C ASN A 146 -15.81 -3.19 8.76
N TYR A 147 -15.88 -2.09 8.00
CA TYR A 147 -16.86 -1.03 8.24
C TYR A 147 -18.30 -1.56 8.20
N LEU A 148 -18.66 -2.35 7.18
CA LEU A 148 -19.99 -2.96 7.08
C LEU A 148 -20.35 -3.85 8.30
N TYR A 149 -19.37 -4.58 8.82
CA TYR A 149 -19.56 -5.50 9.94
C TYR A 149 -19.27 -4.86 11.32
N GLU A 150 -19.03 -3.55 11.37
CA GLU A 150 -18.61 -2.83 12.58
C GLU A 150 -17.38 -3.45 13.27
N PHE A 151 -16.49 -4.07 12.48
CA PHE A 151 -15.25 -4.66 12.96
C PHE A 151 -14.17 -3.56 13.05
N PRO A 152 -13.46 -3.42 14.19
CA PRO A 152 -12.60 -2.26 14.43
C PRO A 152 -11.24 -2.39 13.72
N SER A 153 -11.23 -2.17 12.41
CA SER A 153 -10.04 -2.01 11.56
C SER A 153 -10.46 -1.46 10.19
N HIS A 154 -10.66 -0.15 10.10
CA HIS A 154 -10.95 0.56 8.86
C HIS A 154 -10.47 2.01 8.95
N ALA A 155 -10.12 2.61 7.81
CA ALA A 155 -9.46 3.90 7.82
C ALA A 155 -9.73 4.76 6.58
N VAL A 156 -9.53 6.06 6.74
CA VAL A 156 -9.22 6.94 5.60
C VAL A 156 -7.71 6.93 5.38
N SER A 157 -7.24 6.70 4.16
CA SER A 157 -5.81 6.70 3.80
C SER A 157 -5.52 7.76 2.74
N ILE A 158 -4.59 8.68 3.05
CA ILE A 158 -4.17 9.78 2.18
C ILE A 158 -2.65 9.79 2.09
N GLY A 159 -2.13 9.38 0.94
CA GLY A 159 -0.74 9.54 0.54
C GLY A 159 -0.55 10.81 -0.29
N VAL A 160 0.62 11.43 -0.19
CA VAL A 160 1.08 12.40 -1.19
C VAL A 160 2.45 11.98 -1.68
N GLU A 161 2.54 11.73 -2.97
CA GLU A 161 3.78 11.40 -3.65
C GLU A 161 4.44 12.63 -4.23
N PHE A 162 5.76 12.60 -4.32
CA PHE A 162 6.54 13.54 -5.13
C PHE A 162 7.34 12.72 -6.16
N ASN A 163 7.06 12.93 -7.46
CA ASN A 163 7.63 12.16 -8.57
C ASN A 163 7.52 10.64 -8.39
N GLY A 164 6.34 10.15 -7.98
CA GLY A 164 6.05 8.72 -7.82
C GLY A 164 6.73 8.06 -6.61
N THR A 165 7.15 8.85 -5.62
CA THR A 165 7.65 8.33 -4.34
C THR A 165 6.82 8.93 -3.20
N PRO A 166 6.29 8.13 -2.27
CA PRO A 166 5.61 8.64 -1.08
C PRO A 166 6.45 9.67 -0.33
N ALA A 167 5.87 10.83 -0.11
CA ALA A 167 6.50 11.98 0.54
C ALA A 167 5.78 12.38 1.84
N VAL A 168 4.45 12.19 1.87
CA VAL A 168 3.56 12.37 3.03
C VAL A 168 2.64 11.16 3.10
N GLY A 169 2.35 10.68 4.30
CA GLY A 169 1.32 9.67 4.54
C GLY A 169 0.50 10.03 5.77
N VAL A 170 -0.82 9.94 5.64
CA VAL A 170 -1.79 10.08 6.73
C VAL A 170 -2.77 8.92 6.63
N VAL A 171 -2.92 8.17 7.72
CA VAL A 171 -3.93 7.12 7.87
C VAL A 171 -4.72 7.43 9.12
N TYR A 172 -6.03 7.58 8.98
CA TYR A 172 -6.92 7.77 10.12
C TYR A 172 -7.76 6.51 10.32
N ASP A 173 -7.38 5.69 11.29
CA ASP A 173 -8.18 4.59 11.80
C ASP A 173 -9.41 5.15 12.51
N THR A 174 -10.56 5.05 11.82
CA THR A 174 -11.81 5.67 12.27
C THR A 174 -12.48 4.88 13.38
N ALA A 175 -12.27 3.56 13.43
CA ALA A 175 -12.77 2.70 14.50
C ALA A 175 -12.10 2.99 15.85
N LEU A 176 -10.78 3.20 15.86
CA LEU A 176 -10.01 3.42 17.09
C LEU A 176 -9.76 4.91 17.40
N ASN A 177 -10.21 5.80 16.52
CA ASN A 177 -9.94 7.24 16.60
C ASN A 177 -8.43 7.53 16.69
N GLU A 178 -7.64 6.89 15.82
CA GLU A 178 -6.18 7.03 15.80
C GLU A 178 -5.71 7.60 14.46
N ILE A 179 -5.01 8.73 14.50
CA ILE A 179 -4.36 9.29 13.32
C ILE A 179 -2.87 8.96 13.33
N TYR A 180 -2.44 8.25 12.30
CA TYR A 180 -1.04 7.99 11.97
C TYR A 180 -0.62 8.97 10.91
N SER A 181 0.51 9.64 11.09
CA SER A 181 1.00 10.54 10.05
C SER A 181 2.50 10.71 10.05
N ALA A 182 3.04 10.91 8.86
CA ALA A 182 4.44 11.19 8.64
C ALA A 182 4.69 11.93 7.33
N ARG A 183 5.87 12.54 7.24
CA ARG A 183 6.43 13.07 5.99
C ARG A 183 7.90 12.71 5.90
N ILE A 184 8.49 12.76 4.72
CA ILE A 184 9.92 12.47 4.55
C ILE A 184 10.77 13.35 5.45
N ASN A 185 11.85 12.78 5.98
CA ASN A 185 12.77 13.42 6.91
C ASN A 185 12.07 13.93 8.20
N SER A 186 11.06 13.21 8.68
CA SER A 186 10.44 13.42 10.00
C SER A 186 10.07 12.09 10.64
N ASN A 187 9.86 12.08 11.95
CA ASN A 187 9.40 10.90 12.67
C ASN A 187 7.92 10.65 12.38
N ALA A 188 7.54 9.38 12.27
CA ALA A 188 6.13 9.00 12.27
C ALA A 188 5.49 9.30 13.63
N THR A 189 4.22 9.67 13.61
CA THR A 189 3.45 9.93 14.83
C THR A 189 2.13 9.17 14.82
N LYS A 190 1.67 8.79 16.01
CA LYS A 190 0.30 8.37 16.29
C LYS A 190 -0.32 9.34 17.29
N ASN A 191 -1.40 10.01 16.91
CA ASN A 191 -2.05 11.05 17.73
C ASN A 191 -1.05 12.10 18.25
N GLY A 192 -0.10 12.50 17.39
CA GLY A 192 0.94 13.49 17.70
C GLY A 192 2.09 12.97 18.56
N ARG A 193 2.07 11.72 19.01
CA ARG A 193 3.19 11.08 19.73
C ARG A 193 4.05 10.28 18.78
N GLU A 194 5.36 10.41 18.87
CA GLU A 194 6.29 9.66 18.01
C GLU A 194 6.13 8.15 18.21
N ILE A 195 6.26 7.42 17.10
CA ILE A 195 6.20 5.95 17.06
C ILE A 195 7.42 5.40 16.31
N GLN A 196 7.74 4.15 16.59
CA GLN A 196 8.82 3.42 15.94
C GLN A 196 8.45 1.94 15.79
N VAL A 197 8.98 1.32 14.74
CA VAL A 197 8.88 -0.13 14.55
C VAL A 197 9.54 -0.91 15.69
N THR A 198 9.17 -2.18 15.85
CA THR A 198 9.82 -3.05 16.84
C THR A 198 11.27 -3.35 16.48
N SER A 199 12.06 -3.76 17.48
CA SER A 199 13.43 -4.23 17.29
C SER A 199 13.51 -5.74 16.99
N CYS A 200 12.37 -6.40 16.76
CA CYS A 200 12.28 -7.84 16.54
C CYS A 200 13.24 -8.30 15.44
N SER A 201 14.01 -9.34 15.73
CA SER A 201 15.09 -9.84 14.87
C SER A 201 15.01 -11.35 14.62
N ASN A 202 13.96 -12.01 15.15
CA ASN A 202 13.75 -13.45 15.01
C ASN A 202 12.34 -13.69 14.47
N LEU A 203 12.24 -14.27 13.28
CA LEU A 203 10.97 -14.53 12.62
C LEU A 203 10.02 -15.39 13.47
N ALA A 204 10.55 -16.39 14.18
CA ALA A 204 9.74 -17.26 15.04
C ALA A 204 9.11 -16.55 16.25
N LEU A 205 9.53 -15.32 16.54
CA LEU A 205 8.97 -14.47 17.59
C LEU A 205 8.11 -13.32 17.03
N ALA A 206 8.05 -13.17 15.71
CA ALA A 206 7.35 -12.08 15.04
C ALA A 206 5.85 -12.33 14.96
N LEU A 207 5.05 -11.31 15.30
CA LEU A 207 3.63 -11.25 14.98
C LEU A 207 3.45 -10.72 13.55
N LEU A 208 2.98 -11.56 12.64
CA LEU A 208 2.85 -11.26 11.22
C LEU A 208 1.41 -10.87 10.88
N GLY A 209 1.21 -9.68 10.33
CA GLY A 209 -0.05 -9.30 9.69
C GLY A 209 -0.13 -9.78 8.24
N THR A 210 -1.33 -10.06 7.76
CA THR A 210 -1.61 -10.37 6.36
C THR A 210 -3.06 -10.07 5.99
N GLY A 211 -3.39 -10.15 4.70
CA GLY A 211 -4.74 -9.94 4.17
C GLY A 211 -5.13 -10.96 3.11
N PHE A 212 -6.38 -10.84 2.66
CA PHE A 212 -7.00 -11.79 1.74
C PHE A 212 -7.84 -11.04 0.72
N ALA A 213 -7.67 -11.39 -0.55
CA ALA A 213 -8.45 -10.86 -1.66
C ALA A 213 -9.94 -11.25 -1.56
N TYR A 214 -10.79 -10.47 -2.23
CA TYR A 214 -12.22 -10.77 -2.35
C TYR A 214 -12.50 -12.02 -3.18
N GLU A 215 -11.74 -12.22 -4.26
CA GLU A 215 -11.88 -13.33 -5.19
C GLU A 215 -11.59 -14.69 -4.50
N PRO A 216 -12.57 -15.62 -4.42
CA PRO A 216 -12.41 -16.88 -3.68
C PRO A 216 -11.25 -17.76 -4.15
N SER A 217 -10.97 -17.76 -5.46
CA SER A 217 -9.86 -18.55 -6.02
C SER A 217 -8.50 -18.01 -5.56
N VAL A 218 -8.30 -16.69 -5.60
CA VAL A 218 -7.10 -16.01 -5.08
C VAL A 218 -6.97 -16.22 -3.58
N ARG A 219 -8.07 -16.06 -2.82
CA ARG A 219 -8.08 -16.28 -1.37
C ARG A 219 -7.65 -17.69 -0.98
N ARG A 220 -8.03 -18.71 -1.75
CA ARG A 220 -7.56 -20.09 -1.53
C ARG A 220 -6.04 -20.18 -1.65
N SER A 221 -5.47 -19.65 -2.73
CA SER A 221 -4.02 -19.64 -2.94
C SER A 221 -3.27 -18.85 -1.87
N GLN A 222 -3.84 -17.75 -1.36
CA GLN A 222 -3.28 -17.01 -0.24
C GLN A 222 -3.30 -17.84 1.05
N ALA A 223 -4.39 -18.58 1.30
CA ALA A 223 -4.47 -19.47 2.46
C ALA A 223 -3.46 -20.63 2.40
N GLU A 224 -3.21 -21.17 1.20
CA GLU A 224 -2.16 -22.17 0.97
C GLU A 224 -0.77 -21.59 1.27
N LEU A 225 -0.48 -20.36 0.84
CA LEU A 225 0.78 -19.68 1.17
C LEU A 225 0.97 -19.54 2.69
N LEU A 226 -0.11 -19.26 3.43
CA LEU A 226 -0.04 -19.18 4.89
C LEU A 226 0.32 -20.50 5.57
N THR A 227 0.07 -21.66 4.96
CA THR A 227 0.49 -22.94 5.57
C THR A 227 2.01 -23.09 5.62
N GLU A 228 2.73 -22.40 4.73
CA GLU A 228 4.20 -22.35 4.73
C GLU A 228 4.76 -21.30 5.71
N LEU A 229 4.03 -20.20 5.94
CA LEU A 229 4.48 -19.12 6.81
C LEU A 229 4.13 -19.33 8.29
N ILE A 230 2.94 -19.86 8.60
CA ILE A 230 2.47 -20.02 9.98
C ILE A 230 3.43 -20.82 10.89
N PRO A 231 4.19 -21.85 10.42
CA PRO A 231 5.14 -22.56 11.28
C PRO A 231 6.44 -21.77 11.56
N GLN A 232 6.69 -20.69 10.82
CA GLN A 232 7.93 -19.92 10.90
C GLN A 232 7.80 -18.65 11.75
N VAL A 233 6.57 -18.23 12.07
CA VAL A 233 6.26 -17.02 12.83
C VAL A 233 5.66 -17.35 14.19
N ARG A 234 5.55 -16.35 15.07
CA ARG A 234 4.91 -16.55 16.38
C ARG A 234 3.42 -16.80 16.23
N ASP A 235 2.76 -15.95 15.44
CA ASP A 235 1.32 -15.97 15.21
C ASP A 235 0.99 -15.04 14.02
N ILE A 236 -0.23 -15.14 13.50
CA ILE A 236 -0.73 -14.33 12.38
C ILE A 236 -1.92 -13.46 12.82
N ARG A 237 -1.98 -12.22 12.32
CA ARG A 237 -3.17 -11.36 12.39
C ARG A 237 -3.68 -11.10 10.98
N ARG A 238 -5.00 -11.14 10.81
CA ARG A 238 -5.68 -10.72 9.59
C ARG A 238 -6.75 -9.72 10.02
N SER A 239 -6.40 -8.43 10.02
CA SER A 239 -7.31 -7.40 10.53
C SER A 239 -8.29 -6.92 9.46
N GLY A 240 -7.89 -6.93 8.17
CA GLY A 240 -8.77 -6.62 7.03
C GLY A 240 -8.73 -5.20 6.51
N SER A 241 -7.76 -4.39 6.96
CA SER A 241 -7.43 -3.07 6.39
C SER A 241 -5.91 -2.98 6.19
N CYS A 242 -5.48 -2.77 4.95
CA CYS A 242 -4.07 -2.77 4.59
C CYS A 242 -3.34 -1.56 5.20
N ALA A 243 -3.97 -0.38 5.15
CA ALA A 243 -3.44 0.87 5.68
C ALA A 243 -3.29 0.80 7.22
N VAL A 244 -4.27 0.22 7.93
CA VAL A 244 -4.20 0.03 9.40
C VAL A 244 -3.13 -1.00 9.77
N ASP A 245 -2.97 -2.08 9.00
CA ASP A 245 -1.92 -3.08 9.28
C ASP A 245 -0.52 -2.51 9.05
N LEU A 246 -0.30 -1.69 8.01
CA LEU A 246 0.95 -0.95 7.83
C LEU A 246 1.22 0.01 9.01
N CYS A 247 0.21 0.72 9.50
CA CYS A 247 0.33 1.58 10.67
C CYS A 247 0.56 0.78 11.97
N SER A 248 0.05 -0.44 12.04
CA SER A 248 0.31 -1.38 13.12
C SER A 248 1.76 -1.85 13.13
N VAL A 249 2.40 -2.05 11.96
CA VAL A 249 3.86 -2.24 11.87
C VAL A 249 4.61 -0.99 12.35
N ALA A 250 4.22 0.19 11.86
CA ALA A 250 4.89 1.45 12.21
C ALA A 250 4.84 1.78 13.72
N SER A 251 3.79 1.33 14.42
CA SER A 251 3.60 1.56 15.85
C SER A 251 4.00 0.38 16.74
N GLY A 252 4.51 -0.70 16.14
CA GLY A 252 4.96 -1.89 16.86
C GLY A 252 3.84 -2.77 17.43
N ARG A 253 2.61 -2.63 16.92
CA ARG A 253 1.51 -3.61 17.17
C ARG A 253 1.73 -4.90 16.40
N LEU A 254 2.34 -4.81 15.22
CA LEU A 254 2.82 -5.92 14.42
C LEU A 254 4.34 -5.81 14.26
N ASP A 255 5.03 -6.94 14.15
CA ASP A 255 6.45 -6.96 13.84
C ASP A 255 6.70 -6.88 12.32
N ALA A 256 5.74 -7.39 11.55
CA ALA A 256 5.77 -7.46 10.10
C ALA A 256 4.37 -7.50 9.50
N PHE A 257 4.27 -7.15 8.22
CA PHE A 257 3.08 -7.27 7.40
C PHE A 257 3.45 -7.71 5.99
N PHE A 258 2.65 -8.59 5.39
CA PHE A 258 2.72 -8.88 3.97
C PHE A 258 1.33 -9.10 3.38
N GLU A 259 1.11 -8.62 2.15
CA GLU A 259 -0.13 -8.88 1.43
C GLU A 259 0.10 -8.83 -0.08
N THR A 260 -0.71 -9.57 -0.83
CA THR A 260 -0.76 -9.56 -2.31
C THR A 260 -2.15 -9.17 -2.79
N GLY A 261 -2.24 -8.55 -3.96
CA GLY A 261 -3.51 -8.10 -4.55
C GLY A 261 -3.97 -6.72 -4.10
N VAL A 262 -3.11 -5.97 -3.41
CA VAL A 262 -3.39 -4.59 -2.96
C VAL A 262 -3.13 -3.57 -4.06
N HIS A 263 -3.85 -2.46 -4.03
CA HIS A 263 -3.69 -1.33 -4.92
C HIS A 263 -2.74 -0.29 -4.34
N TRP A 264 -2.40 0.72 -5.15
CA TRP A 264 -1.47 1.76 -4.72
C TRP A 264 -2.05 2.63 -3.61
N TRP A 265 -3.36 2.90 -3.65
CA TRP A 265 -4.06 3.69 -2.64
C TRP A 265 -4.10 3.02 -1.27
N ASP A 266 -4.21 1.69 -1.23
CA ASP A 266 -4.14 0.88 0.01
C ASP A 266 -2.81 1.09 0.78
N VAL A 267 -1.71 1.32 0.05
CA VAL A 267 -0.35 1.23 0.63
C VAL A 267 0.43 2.54 0.67
N ALA A 268 0.12 3.52 -0.20
CA ALA A 268 0.96 4.70 -0.40
C ALA A 268 1.20 5.50 0.91
N ALA A 269 0.13 5.75 1.66
CA ALA A 269 0.21 6.44 2.94
C ALA A 269 0.95 5.61 3.99
N GLY A 270 0.56 4.35 4.16
CA GLY A 270 1.13 3.42 5.13
C GLY A 270 2.63 3.19 4.92
N ILE A 271 3.10 3.10 3.68
CA ILE A 271 4.53 3.01 3.34
C ILE A 271 5.31 4.19 3.90
N GLN A 272 4.81 5.42 3.73
CA GLN A 272 5.49 6.60 4.24
C GLN A 272 5.53 6.62 5.77
N VAL A 273 4.45 6.19 6.42
CA VAL A 273 4.38 6.07 7.87
C VAL A 273 5.39 5.03 8.39
N VAL A 274 5.42 3.82 7.82
CA VAL A 274 6.38 2.77 8.20
C VAL A 274 7.83 3.22 8.03
N ARG A 275 8.17 3.83 6.88
CA ARG A 275 9.53 4.32 6.62
C ARG A 275 9.96 5.39 7.62
N SER A 276 9.05 6.29 7.98
CA SER A 276 9.30 7.36 8.95
C SER A 276 9.35 6.87 10.40
N ALA A 277 8.82 5.68 10.67
CA ALA A 277 8.95 4.97 11.94
C ALA A 277 10.24 4.13 12.03
N GLY A 278 11.14 4.24 11.05
CA GLY A 278 12.39 3.48 10.99
C GLY A 278 12.25 2.07 10.40
N GLY A 279 11.10 1.75 9.82
CA GLY A 279 10.84 0.47 9.16
C GLY A 279 11.27 0.44 7.69
N ILE A 280 11.16 -0.76 7.11
CA ILE A 280 11.27 -0.99 5.66
C ILE A 280 9.88 -1.37 5.16
N ALA A 281 9.45 -0.73 4.07
CA ALA A 281 8.22 -1.06 3.35
C ALA A 281 8.48 -0.99 1.85
N THR A 282 8.21 -2.09 1.15
CA THR A 282 8.44 -2.24 -0.29
C THR A 282 7.16 -2.72 -0.96
N TYR A 283 6.69 -1.93 -1.92
CA TYR A 283 5.59 -2.28 -2.81
C TYR A 283 6.14 -2.69 -4.16
N GLU A 284 5.65 -3.81 -4.69
CA GLU A 284 6.00 -4.36 -5.98
C GLU A 284 4.74 -4.34 -6.86
N PRO A 285 4.60 -3.34 -7.76
CA PRO A 285 3.36 -3.08 -8.49
C PRO A 285 2.90 -4.25 -9.37
N GLU A 286 3.84 -4.95 -10.02
CA GLU A 286 3.52 -6.05 -10.93
C GLU A 286 2.95 -7.28 -10.22
N GLN A 287 3.36 -7.47 -8.96
CA GLN A 287 2.85 -8.52 -8.08
C GLN A 287 1.69 -8.02 -7.20
N LYS A 288 1.39 -6.71 -7.24
CA LYS A 288 0.51 -6.04 -6.28
C LYS A 288 0.82 -6.44 -4.84
N ARG A 289 2.11 -6.49 -4.51
CA ARG A 289 2.59 -7.06 -3.25
C ARG A 289 3.23 -5.99 -2.38
N ILE A 290 2.88 -5.99 -1.11
CA ILE A 290 3.49 -5.15 -0.08
C ILE A 290 4.14 -6.05 0.97
N ILE A 291 5.36 -5.70 1.36
CA ILE A 291 6.06 -6.31 2.51
C ILE A 291 6.58 -5.17 3.37
N ALA A 292 6.32 -5.23 4.68
CA ALA A 292 6.77 -4.25 5.65
C ALA A 292 7.27 -4.91 6.95
N SER A 293 8.36 -4.40 7.52
CA SER A 293 8.86 -4.84 8.83
C SER A 293 9.86 -3.84 9.44
N GLY A 294 10.28 -4.11 10.68
CA GLY A 294 11.53 -3.55 11.21
C GLY A 294 12.76 -4.04 10.42
N PRO A 295 13.87 -3.27 10.39
CA PRO A 295 15.05 -3.57 9.57
C PRO A 295 15.75 -4.87 9.97
N ASN A 296 15.71 -5.22 11.26
CA ASN A 296 16.35 -6.44 11.78
C ASN A 296 15.63 -7.73 11.32
N LEU A 297 14.35 -7.64 10.98
CA LEU A 297 13.53 -8.78 10.56
C LEU A 297 13.49 -8.93 9.03
N TRP A 298 13.74 -7.86 8.29
CA TRP A 298 13.50 -7.75 6.84
C TRP A 298 14.03 -8.92 6.02
N LYS A 299 15.30 -9.30 6.23
CA LYS A 299 15.94 -10.38 5.46
C LYS A 299 15.23 -11.72 5.67
N GLN A 300 14.85 -12.04 6.90
CA GLN A 300 14.17 -13.31 7.22
C GLN A 300 12.76 -13.32 6.66
N LEU A 301 12.01 -12.23 6.86
CA LEU A 301 10.64 -12.09 6.35
C LEU A 301 10.61 -12.21 4.83
N ASN A 302 11.41 -11.41 4.12
CA ASN A 302 11.41 -11.40 2.67
C ASN A 302 11.81 -12.78 2.10
N SER A 303 12.77 -13.47 2.72
CA SER A 303 13.12 -14.83 2.33
C SER A 303 11.98 -15.82 2.55
N ALA A 304 11.28 -15.75 3.69
CA ALA A 304 10.17 -16.64 4.01
C ALA A 304 8.99 -16.45 3.04
N VAL A 305 8.60 -15.20 2.74
CA VAL A 305 7.51 -14.88 1.80
C VAL A 305 7.84 -15.40 0.39
N VAL A 306 9.04 -15.09 -0.12
CA VAL A 306 9.46 -15.54 -1.46
C VAL A 306 9.54 -17.07 -1.54
N GLN A 307 10.01 -17.74 -0.48
CA GLN A 307 10.04 -19.20 -0.43
C GLN A 307 8.63 -19.81 -0.42
N ALA A 308 7.72 -19.27 0.38
CA ALA A 308 6.34 -19.72 0.45
C ALA A 308 5.65 -19.63 -0.93
N GLU A 309 5.80 -18.51 -1.63
CA GLU A 309 5.28 -18.34 -3.00
C GLU A 309 5.92 -19.29 -4.02
N THR A 310 7.21 -19.64 -3.84
CA THR A 310 7.87 -20.61 -4.72
C THR A 310 7.27 -22.01 -4.56
N VAL A 311 6.81 -22.37 -3.36
CA VAL A 311 6.19 -23.67 -3.04
C VAL A 311 4.75 -23.72 -3.55
N THR A 312 3.96 -22.67 -3.30
CA THR A 312 2.53 -22.64 -3.63
C THR A 312 2.22 -22.13 -5.04
N GLY A 313 3.23 -21.58 -5.73
CA GLY A 313 3.05 -20.81 -6.95
C GLY A 313 2.79 -19.33 -6.65
N PRO A 314 3.09 -18.43 -7.60
CA PRO A 314 2.83 -17.00 -7.43
C PRO A 314 1.32 -16.76 -7.28
N GLN A 315 0.96 -15.83 -6.40
CA GLN A 315 -0.41 -15.38 -6.28
C GLN A 315 -0.76 -14.59 -7.55
N SER A 316 -1.72 -15.09 -8.35
CA SER A 316 -2.25 -14.32 -9.47
C SER A 316 -2.95 -13.08 -8.92
N PRO A 317 -2.71 -11.88 -9.49
CA PRO A 317 -3.52 -10.72 -9.17
C PRO A 317 -4.99 -11.02 -9.49
N PRO A 318 -5.97 -10.57 -8.67
CA PRO A 318 -7.38 -10.70 -9.01
C PRO A 318 -7.68 -10.00 -10.35
N GLU A 319 -8.60 -10.52 -11.17
CA GLU A 319 -9.01 -9.85 -12.42
C GLU A 319 -9.61 -8.45 -12.15
N SER A 320 -10.26 -8.27 -11.01
CA SER A 320 -10.79 -6.98 -10.52
C SER A 320 -9.69 -5.97 -10.17
N ALA A 321 -8.44 -6.41 -10.09
CA ALA A 321 -7.31 -5.57 -9.74
C ALA A 321 -6.71 -4.82 -10.96
N ASN A 322 -7.26 -4.98 -12.16
CA ASN A 322 -6.76 -4.32 -13.38
C ASN A 322 -7.29 -2.88 -13.58
N ILE A 323 -7.75 -2.24 -12.51
CA ILE A 323 -8.19 -0.84 -12.48
C ILE A 323 -7.20 -0.04 -11.64
#